data_AF-A0A662W0K1-F1
#
_entry.id   AF-A0A662W0K1-F1
#
_cell.length_a   1.000
_cell.length_b   1.000
_cell.length_c   1.000
_cell.angle_alpha   90.00
_cell.angle_beta   90.00
_cell.angle_gamma   90.00
#
_symmetry.space_group_name_H-M   'P 1'
#
loop_
_entity.id
_entity.type
_entity.pdbx_description
1 polymer ?
#
loop_
_entity_poly.entity_id
_entity_poly.type
_entity_poly.pdbx_seq_one_letter_code
_entity_poly.pdbx_strand_id
1 'polypeptide(L)' 'MESERAYKLAYKYEAKYGGCAQTTLAAIFEVLNVDAKDVFKSATGLAGGIGVIGDGTCGAVVAGV' A
#
# COMPACT_ATOMS: atom_id res chain seq x y z
N MET A 1 -13.96 -7.52 -11.01
CA MET A 1 -13.13 -6.39 -11.50
C MET A 1 -12.21 -6.03 -10.35
N GLU A 2 -11.23 -6.89 -10.13
CA GLU A 2 -10.41 -6.90 -8.91
C GLU A 2 -9.52 -5.67 -8.80
N SER A 3 -9.03 -5.16 -9.93
CA SER A 3 -8.24 -3.94 -10.01
C SER A 3 -9.01 -2.69 -9.56
N GLU A 4 -10.26 -2.51 -9.97
CA GLU A 4 -11.07 -1.35 -9.55
C GLU A 4 -11.42 -1.42 -8.06
N ARG A 5 -11.69 -2.63 -7.55
CA ARG A 5 -11.91 -2.85 -6.12
C ARG A 5 -10.66 -2.51 -5.31
N ALA A 6 -9.49 -2.97 -5.75
CA ALA A 6 -8.21 -2.66 -5.11
C ALA A 6 -7.95 -1.15 -5.12
N TYR A 7 -8.19 -0.46 -6.24
CA TYR A 7 -8.06 0.99 -6.32
C TYR A 7 -8.95 1.72 -5.30
N LYS A 8 -10.24 1.36 -5.23
CA LYS A 8 -11.19 1.98 -4.28
C LYS A 8 -10.80 1.74 -2.82
N LEU A 9 -10.33 0.54 -2.50
CA LEU A 9 -9.84 0.20 -1.17
C LEU A 9 -8.56 0.96 -0.82
N ALA A 10 -7.57 1.00 -1.71
CA ALA A 10 -6.32 1.72 -1.50
C ALA A 10 -6.57 3.22 -1.27
N TYR A 11 -7.44 3.84 -2.07
CA TYR A 11 -7.84 5.23 -1.89
C TYR A 11 -8.49 5.49 -0.53
N LYS A 12 -9.41 4.62 -0.10
CA LYS A 12 -10.06 4.70 1.21
C LYS A 12 -9.06 4.51 2.35
N TYR A 13 -8.11 3.58 2.20
CA TYR A 13 -7.10 3.28 3.22
C TYR A 13 -6.05 4.36 3.34
N GLU A 14 -5.64 4.98 2.23
CA GLU A 14 -4.75 6.15 2.27
C GLU A 14 -5.36 7.29 3.08
N ALA A 15 -6.64 7.61 2.84
CA ALA A 15 -7.34 8.63 3.60
C ALA A 15 -7.50 8.30 5.10
N LYS A 16 -7.57 7.01 5.46
CA LYS A 16 -7.81 6.58 6.84
C LYS A 16 -6.54 6.40 7.66
N TYR A 17 -5.52 5.77 7.08
CA TYR A 17 -4.34 5.30 7.82
C TYR A 17 -3.08 6.08 7.48
N GLY A 18 -3.03 6.68 6.28
CA GLY A 18 -1.80 7.25 5.72
C GLY A 18 -0.77 6.17 5.35
N GLY A 19 0.05 6.44 4.34
CA GLY A 19 1.17 5.57 3.97
C GLY A 19 0.93 4.81 2.67
N CYS A 20 1.32 5.43 1.56
CA CYS A 20 1.06 4.97 0.19
C CYS A 20 1.44 3.51 -0.10
N ALA A 21 2.51 2.98 0.48
CA ALA A 21 2.93 1.60 0.29
C ALA A 21 2.05 0.62 1.09
N GLN A 22 1.74 0.96 2.34
CA GLN A 22 0.95 0.11 3.24
C GLN A 22 -0.48 -0.07 2.71
N THR A 23 -1.07 1.01 2.22
CA THR A 23 -2.47 1.06 1.77
C THR A 23 -2.66 0.39 0.41
N THR A 24 -1.66 0.46 -0.46
CA THR A 24 -1.59 -0.31 -1.71
C THR A 24 -1.56 -1.82 -1.41
N LEU A 25 -0.64 -2.29 -0.56
CA LEU A 25 -0.56 -3.71 -0.20
C LEU A 25 -1.81 -4.21 0.52
N ALA A 26 -2.36 -3.43 1.46
CA ALA A 26 -3.60 -3.78 2.16
C ALA A 26 -4.76 -4.03 1.19
N ALA A 27 -4.92 -3.16 0.19
CA ALA A 27 -5.98 -3.31 -0.79
C ALA A 27 -5.79 -4.54 -1.69
N ILE A 28 -4.56 -4.80 -2.15
CA ILE A 28 -4.23 -5.98 -2.95
C ILE A 28 -4.50 -7.25 -2.16
N PHE A 29 -4.00 -7.33 -0.93
CA PHE A 29 -4.17 -8.52 -0.08
C PHE A 29 -5.61 -8.76 0.30
N GLU A 30 -6.41 -7.72 0.54
CA GLU A 30 -7.84 -7.91 0.81
C GLU A 30 -8.60 -8.44 -0.41
N VAL A 31 -8.29 -7.93 -1.61
CA VAL A 31 -8.91 -8.38 -2.86
C VAL A 31 -8.52 -9.83 -3.18
N LEU A 32 -7.27 -10.20 -2.90
CA LEU A 32 -6.75 -11.56 -3.13
C LEU A 32 -6.97 -12.51 -1.95
N ASN A 33 -7.58 -12.05 -0.87
CA ASN A 33 -7.86 -12.83 0.34
C ASN A 33 -6.59 -13.42 1.01
N VAL A 34 -5.53 -12.62 1.08
CA VAL A 34 -4.22 -12.96 1.68
C VAL A 34 -4.12 -12.34 3.07
N ASP A 35 -3.83 -13.15 4.10
CA ASP A 35 -3.50 -12.63 5.44
C ASP A 35 -2.01 -12.32 5.54
N ALA A 36 -1.66 -11.03 5.48
CA ALA A 36 -0.28 -10.55 5.46
C ALA A 36 -0.07 -9.34 6.38
N LYS A 37 -0.53 -9.45 7.64
CA LYS A 37 -0.43 -8.37 8.65
C LYS A 37 1.00 -7.88 8.88
N ASP A 38 1.98 -8.77 8.86
CA ASP A 38 3.37 -8.36 9.11
C ASP A 38 3.98 -7.66 7.89
N VAL A 39 3.57 -8.03 6.67
CA VAL A 39 3.94 -7.32 5.44
C VAL A 39 3.36 -5.90 5.44
N PHE A 40 2.10 -5.74 5.89
CA PHE A 40 1.49 -4.42 6.05
C PHE A 40 2.27 -3.52 7.00
N LYS A 41 2.77 -4.06 8.13
CA LYS A 41 3.59 -3.31 9.08
C LYS A 41 4.96 -2.96 8.48
N SER A 42 5.63 -3.91 7.84
CA SER A 42 6.97 -3.66 7.25
C SER A 42 6.94 -2.64 6.12
N ALA A 43 5.81 -2.53 5.40
CA ALA A 43 5.66 -1.59 4.29
C ALA A 43 5.68 -0.10 4.72
N THR A 44 5.61 0.22 6.00
CA THR A 44 5.69 1.62 6.48
C THR A 44 6.99 2.30 6.06
N GLY A 45 8.10 1.55 6.09
CA GLY A 45 9.41 2.05 5.66
C GLY A 45 9.48 2.34 4.16
N LEU A 46 8.52 1.91 3.36
CA LEU A 46 8.48 2.20 1.92
C LEU A 46 7.70 3.49 1.60
N ALA A 47 6.98 4.05 2.57
CA ALA A 47 6.14 5.23 2.37
C ALA A 47 6.97 6.48 2.08
N GLY A 48 6.34 7.46 1.42
CA GLY A 48 6.99 8.74 1.10
C GLY A 48 8.27 8.59 0.26
N GLY A 49 8.34 7.51 -0.52
CA GLY A 49 9.48 7.21 -1.37
C GLY A 49 10.63 6.49 -0.65
N ILE A 50 10.36 5.40 0.11
CA ILE A 50 11.37 4.58 0.85
C ILE A 50 11.69 5.06 2.29
N GLY A 51 10.88 5.91 2.89
CA GLY A 51 11.03 6.27 4.30
C GLY A 51 10.86 7.75 4.56
N VAL A 52 9.97 8.39 3.79
CA VAL A 52 9.66 9.83 3.86
C VAL A 52 10.86 10.73 3.50
N ILE A 53 11.88 10.18 2.84
CA ILE A 53 13.04 10.93 2.36
C ILE A 53 12.69 11.71 1.08
N GLY A 54 11.81 11.16 0.24
CA GLY A 54 11.30 11.81 -0.97
C GLY A 54 12.22 11.73 -2.20
N ASP A 55 13.41 11.14 -2.07
CA ASP A 55 14.37 10.93 -3.17
C ASP A 55 14.35 9.50 -3.75
N GLY A 56 13.65 8.57 -3.09
CA GLY A 56 13.49 7.19 -3.51
C GLY A 56 12.30 6.93 -4.43
N THR A 57 12.14 5.67 -4.85
CA THR A 57 11.01 5.23 -5.69
C THR A 57 9.69 5.37 -4.94
N CYS A 58 8.63 5.79 -5.64
CA CYS A 58 7.28 5.91 -5.08
C CYS A 58 6.84 4.63 -4.34
N GLY A 59 6.49 4.76 -3.07
CA GLY A 59 6.09 3.63 -2.22
C GLY A 59 4.90 2.86 -2.76
N ALA A 60 3.93 3.53 -3.38
CA ALA A 60 2.79 2.87 -4.01
C ALA A 60 3.19 2.03 -5.24
N VAL A 61 4.21 2.47 -6.00
CA VAL A 61 4.72 1.71 -7.15
C VAL A 61 5.48 0.48 -6.67
N VAL A 62 6.38 0.64 -5.70
CA VAL A 62 7.15 -0.48 -5.11
C VAL A 62 6.23 -1.54 -4.49
N ALA A 63 5.14 -1.11 -3.86
CA ALA A 63 4.15 -1.99 -3.24
C ALA A 63 3.25 -2.75 -4.25
N GLY A 64 3.13 -2.26 -5.48
CA GLY A 64 2.18 -2.74 -6.48
C GLY A 64 2.78 -3.55 -7.63
N VAL A 65 4.11 -3.68 -7.70
CA VAL A 65 4.85 -4.48 -8.70
C VAL A 65 5.37 -5.78 -8.09
#